data_AF-A0A4Q0PJ55-F1
#
_entry.id   AF-A0A4Q0PJ55-F1
#
_cell.length_a   1.000
_cell.length_b   1.000
_cell.length_c   1.000
_cell.angle_alpha   90.00
_cell.angle_beta   90.00
_cell.angle_gamma   90.00
#
_symmetry.space_group_name_H-M   'P 1'
#
loop_
_entity.id
_entity.type
_entity.pdbx_description
1 polymer ?
#
loop_
_entity_poly.entity_id
_entity_poly.type
_entity_poly.pdbx_seq_one_letter_code
_entity_poly.pdbx_strand_id
1 'polypeptide(L)'
;MLCKKNRDPEAVASNNTGVALEEEILIERRKELYGECGVEWFDAKRLQRGMPRTSNHRITLSNNPIVPNDKRFFLKIPLTEIDANDNIDLSVNANR
;
A
#
# COMPACT_ATOMS: atom_id res chain seq x y z
N MET A 1 4.24 -18.89 6.85
CA MET A 1 5.34 -19.70 7.43
C MET A 1 5.97 -20.67 6.42
N LEU A 2 5.21 -21.24 5.47
CA LEU A 2 5.77 -22.05 4.35
C LEU A 2 6.65 -21.26 3.36
N CYS A 3 6.29 -20.03 2.98
CA CYS A 3 7.07 -19.27 1.98
C CYS A 3 8.48 -18.88 2.44
N LYS A 4 8.69 -18.68 3.76
CA LYS A 4 10.03 -18.35 4.30
C LYS A 4 11.01 -19.49 4.08
N LYS A 5 10.60 -20.72 4.38
CA LYS A 5 11.46 -21.92 4.24
C LYS A 5 11.88 -22.20 2.80
N ASN A 6 11.03 -21.88 1.83
CA ASN A 6 11.38 -22.02 0.41
C ASN A 6 12.49 -21.03 -0.01
N ARG A 7 12.62 -19.88 0.66
CA ARG A 7 13.60 -18.84 0.35
C ARG A 7 14.85 -18.93 1.21
N ASP A 8 14.67 -19.25 2.49
CA ASP A 8 15.72 -19.42 3.49
C ASP A 8 15.49 -20.76 4.22
N PRO A 9 16.30 -21.79 3.92
CA PRO A 9 16.20 -23.10 4.55
C PRO A 9 16.31 -23.07 6.07
N GLU A 10 17.04 -22.08 6.62
CA GLU A 10 17.26 -21.92 8.06
C GLU A 10 16.14 -21.12 8.74
N ALA A 11 15.09 -20.73 8.00
CA ALA A 11 13.98 -19.95 8.54
C ALA A 11 13.21 -20.71 9.63
N VAL A 12 13.29 -20.17 10.85
CA VAL A 12 12.56 -20.68 12.03
C VAL A 12 11.14 -20.12 12.07
N ALA A 13 10.22 -20.95 12.53
CA ALA A 13 8.85 -20.60 12.82
C ALA A 13 8.77 -19.50 13.90
N SER A 14 8.17 -18.36 13.58
CA SER A 14 7.82 -17.33 14.57
C SER A 14 6.70 -17.80 15.50
N ASN A 15 6.81 -17.45 16.78
CA ASN A 15 5.77 -17.66 17.81
C ASN A 15 4.91 -16.39 18.03
N ASN A 16 5.00 -15.40 17.14
CA ASN A 16 4.21 -14.18 17.23
C ASN A 16 2.71 -14.49 17.13
N THR A 17 1.90 -13.74 17.87
CA THR A 17 0.43 -13.83 17.85
C THR A 17 -0.19 -12.43 17.79
N GLY A 18 -1.47 -12.36 17.44
CA GLY A 18 -2.21 -11.10 17.35
C GLY A 18 -1.56 -10.08 16.39
N VAL A 19 -1.46 -8.83 16.83
CA VAL A 19 -0.91 -7.72 16.02
C VAL A 19 0.53 -7.98 15.59
N ALA A 20 1.35 -8.61 16.44
CA ALA A 20 2.73 -8.93 16.10
C ALA A 20 2.83 -9.93 14.92
N LEU A 21 1.90 -10.89 14.86
CA LEU A 21 1.82 -11.81 13.74
C LEU A 21 1.36 -11.10 12.46
N GLU A 22 0.41 -10.17 12.58
CA GLU A 22 -0.05 -9.38 11.44
C GLU A 22 1.10 -8.56 10.82
N GLU A 23 1.87 -7.83 11.64
CA GLU A 23 3.04 -7.07 11.15
C GLU A 23 4.05 -7.96 10.45
N GLU A 24 4.32 -9.13 11.03
CA GLU A 24 5.22 -10.11 10.42
C GLU A 24 4.72 -10.56 9.05
N ILE A 25 3.43 -10.86 8.93
CA ILE A 25 2.81 -11.25 7.65
C ILE A 25 2.96 -10.13 6.62
N LEU A 26 2.70 -8.87 7.00
CA LEU A 26 2.80 -7.73 6.09
C LEU A 26 4.24 -7.45 5.65
N ILE A 27 5.21 -7.64 6.55
CA ILE A 27 6.63 -7.54 6.21
C ILE A 27 7.00 -8.61 5.18
N GLU A 28 6.59 -9.85 5.39
CA GLU A 28 6.93 -10.95 4.46
C GLU A 28 6.23 -10.83 3.12
N ARG A 29 4.98 -10.34 3.09
CA ARG A 29 4.27 -10.01 1.85
C ARG A 29 5.03 -8.98 1.04
N ARG A 30 5.56 -7.94 1.68
CA ARG A 30 6.39 -6.91 1.02
C ARG A 30 7.69 -7.46 0.45
N LYS A 31 8.33 -8.39 1.17
CA LYS A 31 9.59 -9.01 0.72
C LYS A 31 9.36 -9.95 -0.45
N GLU A 32 8.32 -10.78 -0.40
CA GLU A 32 8.03 -11.76 -1.44
C GLU A 32 7.49 -11.09 -2.71
N LEU A 33 6.53 -10.19 -2.57
CA LEU A 33 5.78 -9.61 -3.69
C LEU A 33 6.33 -8.24 -4.13
N TYR A 34 7.63 -8.02 -3.94
CA TYR A 34 8.27 -6.76 -4.29
C TYR A 34 8.31 -6.58 -5.81
N GLY A 35 7.79 -5.46 -6.30
CA GLY A 35 7.77 -5.15 -7.74
C GLY A 35 6.70 -5.89 -8.55
N GLU A 36 5.85 -6.70 -7.90
CA GLU A 36 4.77 -7.43 -8.57
C GLU A 36 3.46 -6.62 -8.56
N CYS A 37 2.43 -7.10 -7.85
CA CYS A 37 1.07 -6.57 -7.88
C CYS A 37 0.86 -5.29 -7.04
N GLY A 38 1.90 -4.48 -6.82
CA GLY A 38 1.81 -3.25 -6.02
C GLY A 38 1.37 -3.51 -4.57
N VAL A 39 1.82 -4.62 -3.97
CA VAL A 39 1.36 -5.13 -2.67
C VAL A 39 1.31 -4.06 -1.57
N GLU A 40 2.34 -3.21 -1.47
CA GLU A 40 2.45 -2.18 -0.44
C GLU A 40 1.35 -1.11 -0.59
N TRP A 41 0.97 -0.76 -1.83
CA TRP A 41 -0.08 0.21 -2.11
C TRP A 41 -1.47 -0.31 -1.74
N PHE A 42 -1.77 -1.57 -2.07
CA PHE A 42 -3.05 -2.18 -1.76
C PHE A 42 -3.18 -2.56 -0.28
N ASP A 43 -2.10 -3.03 0.36
CA ASP A 43 -2.07 -3.31 1.79
C ASP A 43 -2.27 -2.01 2.60
N ALA A 44 -1.64 -0.90 2.19
CA ALA A 44 -1.86 0.40 2.82
C ALA A 44 -3.32 0.86 2.73
N LYS A 45 -3.98 0.69 1.58
CA LYS A 45 -5.39 1.04 1.39
C LYS A 45 -6.34 0.19 2.24
N ARG A 46 -6.23 -1.15 2.15
CA ARG A 46 -7.18 -2.06 2.79
C ARG A 46 -7.07 -2.05 4.32
N LEU A 47 -5.88 -1.77 4.84
CA LEU A 47 -5.60 -1.72 6.28
C LEU A 47 -5.60 -0.28 6.83
N GLN A 48 -5.90 0.71 6.00
CA GLN A 48 -5.89 2.13 6.37
C GLN A 48 -4.55 2.54 7.02
N ARG A 49 -3.44 2.16 6.40
CA ARG A 49 -2.08 2.44 6.87
C ARG A 49 -1.40 3.52 6.03
N GLY A 50 -0.47 4.23 6.66
CA GLY A 50 0.43 5.13 5.95
C GLY A 50 1.59 4.38 5.29
N MET A 51 2.29 5.06 4.40
CA MET A 51 3.46 4.55 3.70
C MET A 51 4.61 5.56 3.82
N PRO A 52 5.43 5.46 4.88
CA PRO A 52 6.61 6.33 5.03
C PRO A 52 7.67 5.95 3.99
N ARG A 53 8.17 6.93 3.23
CA ARG A 53 9.32 6.76 2.32
C ARG A 53 10.49 7.56 2.88
N THR A 54 11.49 6.86 3.41
CA THR A 54 12.70 7.45 4.00
C THR A 54 13.73 7.84 2.93
N SER A 55 14.92 8.30 3.35
CA SER A 55 15.96 8.89 2.49
C SER A 55 16.50 8.01 1.37
N ASN A 56 16.25 6.70 1.40
CA ASN A 56 16.74 5.76 0.39
C ASN A 56 15.87 5.70 -0.88
N HIS A 57 14.81 6.51 -0.96
CA HIS A 57 13.97 6.64 -2.15
C HIS A 57 14.38 7.86 -2.98
N ARG A 58 14.32 7.72 -4.32
CA ARG A 58 14.57 8.83 -5.27
C ARG A 58 13.74 10.08 -4.97
N ILE A 59 12.50 9.88 -4.52
CA ILE A 59 11.63 10.93 -3.99
C ILE A 59 11.48 10.66 -2.49
N THR A 60 12.03 11.54 -1.67
CA THR A 60 11.91 11.46 -0.22
C THR A 60 10.56 12.03 0.18
N LEU A 61 9.76 11.23 0.89
CA LEU A 61 8.50 11.69 1.49
C LEU A 61 8.65 11.84 3.01
N SER A 62 9.87 11.95 3.52
CA SER A 62 10.13 12.09 4.96
C SER A 62 9.40 13.29 5.57
N ASN A 63 9.29 14.40 4.84
CA ASN A 63 8.62 15.63 5.29
C ASN A 63 7.14 15.70 4.88
N ASN A 64 6.68 14.81 4.00
CA ASN A 64 5.28 14.74 3.55
C ASN A 64 4.87 13.28 3.29
N PRO A 65 4.86 12.45 4.34
CA PRO A 65 4.59 11.02 4.21
C PRO A 65 3.17 10.80 3.73
N ILE A 66 2.95 9.68 3.03
CA ILE A 66 1.59 9.23 2.72
C ILE A 66 0.99 8.73 4.03
N VAL A 67 0.01 9.45 4.55
CA VAL A 67 -0.69 9.11 5.80
C VAL A 67 -1.80 8.10 5.54
N PRO A 68 -2.34 7.42 6.57
CA PRO A 68 -3.58 6.67 6.44
C PRO A 68 -4.67 7.43 5.68
N ASN A 69 -5.30 6.79 4.69
CA ASN A 69 -6.38 7.35 3.88
C ASN A 69 -6.04 8.67 3.14
N ASP A 70 -4.75 8.90 2.86
CA ASP A 70 -4.31 10.04 2.06
C ASP A 70 -5.00 10.08 0.68
N LYS A 71 -5.37 11.28 0.22
CA LYS A 71 -6.07 11.48 -1.04
C LYS A 71 -5.26 10.98 -2.25
N ARG A 72 -3.92 10.99 -2.14
CA ARG A 72 -2.98 10.47 -3.14
C ARG A 72 -3.19 8.98 -3.43
N PHE A 73 -3.88 8.24 -2.57
CA PHE A 73 -4.24 6.85 -2.85
C PHE A 73 -5.30 6.70 -3.95
N PHE A 74 -6.09 7.73 -4.21
CA PHE A 74 -7.23 7.66 -5.12
C PHE A 74 -6.93 8.42 -6.40
N LEU A 75 -6.96 7.70 -7.53
CA LEU A 75 -6.87 8.35 -8.83
C LEU A 75 -8.15 9.15 -9.10
N LYS A 76 -7.98 10.23 -9.86
CA LYS A 76 -9.09 11.03 -10.36
C LYS A 76 -9.83 10.28 -11.45
N ILE A 77 -11.12 10.50 -11.54
CA ILE A 77 -11.94 10.03 -12.66
C ILE A 77 -11.53 10.82 -13.91
N PRO A 78 -11.25 10.17 -15.05
CA PRO A 78 -10.91 10.86 -16.29
C PRO A 78 -12.01 11.83 -16.73
N LEU A 79 -11.61 12.98 -17.30
CA LEU A 79 -12.56 13.98 -17.77
C LEU A 79 -13.52 13.41 -18.83
N THR A 80 -13.03 12.55 -19.71
CA THR A 80 -13.85 11.87 -20.74
C THR A 80 -14.99 11.04 -20.16
N GLU A 81 -14.80 10.43 -18.98
CA GLU A 81 -15.85 9.66 -18.31
C GLU A 81 -16.88 10.57 -17.62
N ILE A 82 -16.44 11.75 -17.17
CA ILE A 82 -17.31 12.77 -16.57
C ILE A 82 -18.18 13.39 -17.67
N ASP A 83 -17.56 13.83 -18.77
CA ASP A 83 -18.25 14.45 -19.90
C ASP A 83 -19.22 13.49 -20.60
N ALA A 84 -19.00 12.17 -20.49
CA ALA A 84 -19.86 11.14 -21.09
C ALA A 84 -21.11 10.80 -20.27
N ASN A 85 -21.21 11.23 -19.01
CA ASN A 85 -22.31 10.87 -18.12
C ASN A 85 -22.85 12.08 -17.37
N ASP A 86 -24.03 12.56 -17.77
CA ASP A 86 -24.72 13.71 -17.17
C ASP A 86 -25.00 13.58 -15.66
N ASN A 87 -24.91 12.38 -15.09
CA ASN A 87 -25.07 12.15 -13.65
C ASN A 87 -23.77 12.34 -12.84
N ILE A 88 -22.64 12.59 -13.51
CA ILE A 88 -21.32 12.77 -12.89
C ILE A 88 -20.84 14.18 -13.23
N ASP A 89 -20.66 15.00 -12.21
CA ASP A 89 -20.11 16.35 -12.35
C ASP A 89 -18.63 16.40 -11.92
N LEU A 90 -17.92 17.46 -12.32
CA LEU A 90 -16.52 17.74 -11.98
C LEU A 90 -16.24 17.70 -10.47
N SER A 91 -17.25 17.95 -9.63
CA SER A 91 -17.17 17.78 -8.18
C SER A 91 -16.72 16.39 -7.72
N VAL A 92 -16.85 15.33 -8.54
CA VAL A 92 -16.36 13.97 -8.22
C VAL A 92 -14.86 13.94 -7.93
N ASN A 93 -14.10 14.85 -8.54
CA ASN A 93 -12.66 14.99 -8.37
C ASN A 93 -12.27 16.12 -7.42
N ALA A 94 -13.23 16.84 -6.84
CA ALA A 94 -12.96 17.88 -5.87
C ALA A 94 -12.33 17.29 -4.61
N ASN A 95 -11.34 17.99 -4.04
CA ASN A 95 -10.66 17.57 -2.82
C ASN A 95 -10.03 16.16 -2.88
N ARG A 96 -9.61 15.70 -4.07
CA ARG A 96 -8.77 14.51 -4.28
C ARG A 96 -7.35 14.88 -4.71
#